data_AF-A0AAJ6ZKX4-F1
#
_entry.id   AF-A0AAJ6ZKX4-F1
#
_cell.length_a   1.000
_cell.length_b   1.000
_cell.length_c   1.000
_cell.angle_alpha   90.00
_cell.angle_beta   90.00
_cell.angle_gamma   90.00
#
_symmetry.space_group_name_H-M   'P 1'
#
loop_
_entity.id
_entity.type
_entity.pdbx_description
1 polymer ?
#
loop_
_entity_poly.entity_id
_entity_poly.type
_entity_poly.pdbx_seq_one_letter_code
_entity_poly.pdbx_strand_id
1 'polypeptide(L)'
;MFITENGWSTKTGLWDRSRAENMRRYLNALLLAIEDGTEVMGYTVWSLMDNIEWIAGSSERFGLYEVDFESEEKTRTARLSAHVYKRIIKNRIIEDNWEPKNLKISKPKRVDL
;
A
#
# COMPACT_ATOMS: atom_id res chain seq x y z
N MET A 1 -13.65 10.66 12.14
CA MET A 1 -12.17 10.52 12.30
C MET A 1 -11.51 10.17 10.97
N PHE A 2 -10.30 10.66 10.70
CA PHE A 2 -9.46 10.19 9.59
C PHE A 2 -8.27 9.40 10.12
N ILE A 3 -7.99 8.24 9.54
CA ILE A 3 -6.72 7.54 9.77
C ILE A 3 -5.70 8.12 8.80
N THR A 4 -4.86 9.03 9.28
CA THR A 4 -3.93 9.79 8.44
C THR A 4 -2.70 8.97 8.04
N GLU A 5 -2.29 7.99 8.85
CA GLU A 5 -1.19 7.10 8.53
C GLU A 5 -1.42 5.71 9.15
N ASN A 6 -1.23 4.67 8.34
CA ASN A 6 -1.05 3.30 8.80
C ASN A 6 -0.20 2.56 7.75
N GLY A 7 0.79 1.79 8.20
CA GLY A 7 1.79 1.20 7.31
C GLY A 7 2.49 0.01 7.93
N TRP A 8 3.29 -0.67 7.11
CA TRP A 8 4.12 -1.80 7.53
C TRP A 8 5.48 -1.74 6.85
N SER A 9 6.55 -1.77 7.66
CA SER A 9 7.90 -1.76 7.11
C SER A 9 8.31 -3.13 6.58
N THR A 10 9.08 -3.15 5.50
CA THR A 10 9.76 -4.33 4.98
C THR A 10 11.20 -3.98 4.59
N LYS A 11 11.99 -5.00 4.25
CA LYS A 11 13.18 -4.83 3.42
C LYS A 11 12.78 -4.65 1.94
N THR A 12 13.77 -4.47 1.07
CA THR A 12 13.57 -4.40 -0.38
C THR A 12 12.94 -5.68 -0.92
N GLY A 13 12.25 -5.57 -2.05
CA GLY A 13 11.54 -6.66 -2.70
C GLY A 13 10.10 -6.31 -3.04
N LEU A 14 9.66 -6.81 -4.19
CA LEU A 14 8.34 -6.50 -4.75
C LEU A 14 7.21 -7.39 -4.21
N TRP A 15 7.53 -8.58 -3.71
CA TRP A 15 6.56 -9.54 -3.15
C TRP A 15 6.42 -9.37 -1.63
N ASP A 16 5.95 -8.20 -1.22
CA ASP A 16 5.80 -7.76 0.18
C ASP A 16 4.54 -8.34 0.87
N ARG A 17 4.46 -9.67 0.95
CA ARG A 17 3.31 -10.40 1.52
C ARG A 17 2.96 -9.96 2.94
N SER A 18 3.96 -9.75 3.79
CA SER A 18 3.75 -9.29 5.17
C SER A 18 3.08 -7.91 5.24
N ARG A 19 3.40 -6.99 4.32
CA ARG A 19 2.71 -5.68 4.22
C ARG A 19 1.27 -5.86 3.76
N ALA A 20 1.05 -6.69 2.75
CA ALA A 20 -0.29 -6.97 2.23
C ALA A 20 -1.19 -7.64 3.29
N GLU A 21 -0.66 -8.62 4.03
CA GLU A 21 -1.37 -9.29 5.14
C GLU A 21 -1.70 -8.32 6.27
N ASN A 22 -0.74 -7.51 6.73
CA ASN A 22 -1.00 -6.54 7.79
C ASN A 22 -2.01 -5.47 7.37
N MET A 23 -1.95 -4.99 6.13
CA MET A 23 -2.96 -4.06 5.59
C MET A 23 -4.37 -4.64 5.67
N ARG A 24 -4.56 -5.91 5.28
CA ARG A 24 -5.87 -6.58 5.41
C ARG A 24 -6.32 -6.67 6.85
N ARG A 25 -5.41 -7.05 7.76
CA ARG A 25 -5.70 -7.14 9.20
C ARG A 25 -6.12 -5.80 9.80
N TYR A 26 -5.40 -4.72 9.48
CA TYR A 26 -5.74 -3.38 9.97
C TYR A 26 -7.06 -2.87 9.41
N LEU A 27 -7.32 -3.07 8.11
CA LEU A 27 -8.59 -2.65 7.51
C LEU A 27 -9.77 -3.47 8.06
N ASN A 28 -9.61 -4.77 8.30
CA ASN A 28 -10.63 -5.59 8.97
C ASN A 28 -10.91 -5.09 10.40
N ALA A 29 -9.85 -4.78 11.16
CA ALA A 29 -10.02 -4.20 12.50
C ALA A 29 -10.70 -2.82 12.47
N LEU A 30 -10.42 -2.01 11.45
CA LEU A 30 -11.07 -0.72 11.25
C LEU A 30 -12.56 -0.87 10.92
N LEU A 31 -12.92 -1.89 10.13
CA LEU A 31 -14.32 -2.21 9.85
C LEU A 31 -15.06 -2.63 11.11
N LEU A 32 -14.46 -3.47 11.97
CA LEU A 32 -15.05 -3.82 13.28
C LEU A 32 -15.27 -2.58 14.15
N ALA A 33 -14.30 -1.65 14.19
CA ALA A 33 -14.47 -0.40 14.94
C ALA A 33 -15.61 0.47 14.38
N ILE A 34 -15.82 0.48 13.06
CA ILE A 34 -16.94 1.16 12.42
C ILE A 34 -18.27 0.48 12.78
N GLU A 35 -18.31 -0.85 12.81
CA GLU A 35 -19.49 -1.63 13.26
C GLU A 35 -19.84 -1.33 14.74
N ASP A 36 -18.82 -1.12 15.58
CA ASP A 36 -18.98 -0.72 16.99
C ASP A 36 -19.38 0.77 17.18
N GLY A 37 -19.58 1.52 16.09
CA GLY A 37 -20.09 2.90 16.11
C GLY A 37 -19.03 3.99 15.97
N THR A 38 -17.78 3.65 15.68
CA THR A 38 -16.73 4.65 15.41
C THR A 38 -16.95 5.29 14.04
N GLU A 39 -17.15 6.61 14.00
CA GLU A 39 -17.27 7.34 12.74
C GLU A 39 -15.89 7.54 12.07
N VAL A 40 -15.60 6.75 11.04
CA VAL A 40 -14.37 6.83 10.23
C VAL A 40 -14.68 7.37 8.83
N MET A 41 -14.03 8.47 8.47
CA MET A 41 -14.26 9.22 7.24
C MET A 41 -13.26 8.89 6.14
N GLY A 42 -12.09 8.35 6.49
CA GLY A 42 -11.06 8.02 5.52
C GLY A 42 -9.84 7.36 6.12
N TYR A 43 -9.04 6.79 5.24
CA TYR A 43 -7.82 6.04 5.54
C TYR A 43 -6.75 6.36 4.48
N THR A 44 -5.55 6.71 4.93
CA THR A 44 -4.39 6.92 4.06
C THR A 44 -3.25 5.99 4.49
N VAL A 45 -2.77 5.21 3.52
CA VAL A 45 -1.65 4.29 3.71
C VAL A 45 -0.33 5.05 3.81
N TRP A 46 0.46 4.75 4.83
CA TRP A 46 1.87 5.10 4.89
C TRP A 46 2.69 3.95 4.28
N SER A 47 3.27 4.10 3.10
CA SER A 47 3.30 5.30 2.24
C SER A 47 2.99 4.97 0.79
N LEU A 48 2.76 6.00 -0.03
CA LEU A 48 2.59 5.81 -1.47
C LEU A 48 3.81 5.14 -2.09
N MET A 49 5.01 5.58 -1.75
CA MET A 49 6.28 5.06 -2.27
C MET A 49 7.34 5.09 -1.19
N ASP A 50 8.41 4.31 -1.37
CA ASP A 50 9.56 4.39 -0.48
C ASP A 50 10.07 5.82 -0.37
N ASN A 51 10.43 6.21 0.84
CA ASN A 51 10.99 7.51 1.16
C ASN A 51 12.23 7.32 2.03
N ILE A 52 12.78 8.42 2.55
CA ILE A 52 13.86 8.40 3.54
C ILE A 52 13.21 8.40 4.92
N GLU A 53 13.28 7.27 5.61
CA GLU A 53 12.64 7.02 6.89
C GLU A 53 13.50 7.57 8.03
N TRP A 54 13.54 8.90 8.14
CA TRP A 54 14.21 9.62 9.24
C TRP A 54 15.63 9.10 9.51
N ILE A 55 15.91 8.71 10.76
CA ILE A 55 17.21 8.18 11.19
C ILE A 55 17.52 6.80 10.61
N ALA A 56 16.50 6.04 10.17
CA ALA A 56 16.69 4.74 9.53
C ALA A 56 17.12 4.89 8.07
N GLY A 57 17.08 6.11 7.51
CA GLY A 57 17.46 6.40 6.15
C GLY A 57 16.67 5.56 5.16
N SER A 58 17.36 4.85 4.27
CA SER A 58 16.76 4.00 3.25
C SER A 58 16.69 2.52 3.65
N SER A 59 16.96 2.15 4.91
CA SER A 59 17.02 0.75 5.33
C SER A 59 15.66 0.11 5.63
N GLU A 60 14.65 0.94 5.90
CA GLU A 60 13.26 0.56 6.16
C GLU A 60 12.39 1.06 5.01
N ARG A 61 11.52 0.19 4.48
CA ARG A 61 10.67 0.49 3.32
C ARG A 61 9.23 0.44 3.75
N PHE A 62 8.46 1.51 3.53
CA PHE A 62 7.02 1.56 3.80
C PHE A 62 6.17 1.65 2.54
N GLY A 63 6.79 1.89 1.38
CA GLY A 63 6.06 2.22 0.16
C GLY A 63 5.23 1.07 -0.40
N LEU A 64 4.04 1.39 -0.88
CA LEU A 64 3.35 0.54 -1.87
C LEU A 64 4.18 0.38 -3.16
N TYR A 65 5.00 1.38 -3.47
CA TYR A 65 5.93 1.37 -4.59
C TYR A 65 7.37 1.38 -4.09
N GLU A 66 8.17 0.42 -4.59
CA GLU A 66 9.62 0.42 -4.41
C GLU A 66 10.24 1.54 -5.23
N VAL A 67 11.14 2.30 -4.61
CA VAL A 67 11.92 3.34 -5.29
C VAL A 67 13.35 2.85 -5.46
N ASP A 68 13.84 2.89 -6.70
CA ASP A 68 15.27 2.75 -6.97
C ASP A 68 15.98 4.06 -6.61
N PHE A 69 16.63 4.10 -5.44
CA PHE A 69 17.33 5.30 -4.96
C PHE A 69 18.66 5.56 -5.69
N GLU A 70 19.25 4.54 -6.30
CA GLU A 70 20.51 4.67 -7.04
C GLU A 70 20.27 5.21 -8.46
N SER A 71 19.11 4.92 -9.05
CA SER A 71 18.69 5.48 -10.34
C SER A 71 18.47 6.99 -10.28
N GLU A 72 19.00 7.73 -11.26
CA GLU A 72 18.75 9.17 -11.44
C GLU A 72 17.25 9.49 -11.58
N GLU A 73 16.52 8.65 -12.31
CA GLU A 73 15.08 8.77 -12.57
C GLU A 73 14.21 8.45 -11.34
N LYS A 74 14.79 7.86 -10.29
CA LYS A 74 14.08 7.39 -9.09
C LYS A 74 12.86 6.57 -9.46
N THR A 75 13.08 5.54 -10.29
CA THR A 75 12.01 4.70 -10.85
C THR A 75 11.17 4.06 -9.74
N ARG A 76 9.83 4.11 -9.89
CA ARG A 76 8.87 3.51 -8.96
C ARG A 76 8.29 2.23 -9.52
N THR A 77 8.41 1.13 -8.78
CA THR A 77 7.88 -0.17 -9.17
C THR A 77 6.87 -0.67 -8.14
N ALA A 78 5.67 -1.01 -8.60
CA ALA A 78 4.59 -1.42 -7.72
C ALA A 78 4.90 -2.77 -7.04
N ARG A 79 4.74 -2.80 -5.72
CA ARG A 79 4.80 -4.04 -4.93
C ARG A 79 3.44 -4.75 -4.93
N LEU A 80 3.39 -5.99 -4.44
CA LEU A 80 2.15 -6.75 -4.24
C LEU A 80 1.11 -5.94 -3.45
N SER A 81 1.52 -5.28 -2.37
CA SER A 81 0.63 -4.45 -1.55
C SER A 81 -0.06 -3.32 -2.34
N ALA A 82 0.58 -2.73 -3.36
CA ALA A 82 -0.07 -1.75 -4.23
C ALA A 82 -1.25 -2.35 -5.01
N HIS A 83 -1.09 -3.59 -5.50
CA HIS A 83 -2.16 -4.31 -6.20
C HIS A 83 -3.30 -4.68 -5.27
N VAL A 84 -2.97 -5.13 -4.06
CA VAL A 84 -3.96 -5.45 -3.02
C VAL A 84 -4.74 -4.20 -2.63
N TYR A 85 -4.06 -3.09 -2.34
CA TYR A 85 -4.71 -1.82 -1.99
C TYR A 85 -5.59 -1.28 -3.12
N LYS A 86 -5.10 -1.30 -4.37
CA LYS A 86 -5.88 -0.94 -5.57
C LYS A 86 -7.15 -1.77 -5.68
N ARG A 87 -7.06 -3.08 -5.44
CA ARG A 87 -8.21 -4.00 -5.53
C ARG A 87 -9.23 -3.73 -4.43
N ILE A 88 -8.77 -3.53 -3.19
CA ILE A 88 -9.63 -3.16 -2.06
C ILE A 88 -10.39 -1.88 -2.37
N ILE A 89 -9.70 -0.83 -2.85
CA ILE A 89 -10.34 0.44 -3.23
C ILE A 89 -11.38 0.22 -4.33
N LYS A 90 -11.03 -0.52 -5.38
CA LYS A 90 -11.90 -0.77 -6.54
C LYS A 90 -13.14 -1.57 -6.18
N ASN A 91 -12.98 -2.64 -5.42
CA ASN A 91 -14.05 -3.60 -5.14
C ASN A 91 -14.80 -3.28 -3.84
N ARG A 92 -14.23 -2.44 -2.97
CA ARG A 92 -14.75 -2.12 -1.62
C ARG A 92 -14.90 -3.36 -0.74
N ILE A 93 -14.05 -4.37 -0.94
CA ILE A 93 -14.03 -5.66 -0.25
C ILE A 93 -12.58 -6.03 0.09
N ILE A 94 -12.37 -6.67 1.25
CA ILE A 94 -11.08 -7.22 1.68
C ILE A 94 -11.09 -8.73 1.39
N GLU A 95 -10.23 -9.17 0.46
CA GLU A 95 -10.07 -10.58 0.10
C GLU A 95 -8.77 -11.12 0.74
N ASP A 96 -8.89 -12.07 1.67
CA ASP A 96 -7.78 -12.53 2.53
C ASP A 96 -6.54 -12.99 1.75
N ASN A 97 -6.74 -13.75 0.68
CA ASN A 97 -5.66 -14.46 -0.02
C ASN A 97 -5.55 -14.08 -1.51
N TRP A 98 -6.15 -12.97 -1.93
CA TRP A 98 -6.03 -12.55 -3.32
C TRP A 98 -4.63 -12.02 -3.64
N GLU A 99 -4.00 -12.58 -4.67
CA GLU A 99 -2.77 -12.06 -5.28
C GLU A 99 -2.93 -12.00 -6.82
N PRO A 100 -2.32 -11.01 -7.50
CA PRO A 100 -2.29 -11.00 -8.96
C PRO A 100 -1.30 -12.04 -9.51
N LYS A 101 -1.55 -12.56 -10.72
CA LYS A 101 -0.63 -13.49 -11.40
C LYS A 101 0.76 -12.91 -11.66
N ASN A 102 0.87 -11.58 -11.77
CA ASN A 102 2.12 -10.85 -11.92
C ASN A 102 1.95 -9.41 -11.40
N LEU A 103 3.06 -8.72 -11.16
CA LEU A 103 3.06 -7.37 -10.58
C LEU A 103 3.06 -6.24 -11.61
N LYS A 104 2.80 -6.50 -12.90
CA LYS A 104 2.77 -5.45 -13.92
C LYS A 104 1.50 -4.62 -13.77
N ILE A 105 1.65 -3.33 -13.51
CA ILE A 105 0.53 -2.37 -13.60
C ILE A 105 0.44 -1.89 -15.05
N SER A 106 -0.70 -2.13 -15.69
CA SER A 106 -0.98 -1.54 -17.00
C SER A 106 -1.02 -0.02 -16.89
N LYS A 107 -0.32 0.69 -17.78
CA LYS A 107 -0.45 2.14 -17.89
C LYS A 107 -1.94 2.47 -18.11
N PRO A 108 -2.54 3.37 -17.32
CA PRO A 108 -3.89 3.82 -17.62
C PRO A 108 -3.89 4.42 -19.03
N LYS A 109 -4.93 4.14 -19.82
CA LYS A 109 -5.14 4.87 -21.06
C LYS A 109 -5.24 6.35 -20.68
N ARG A 110 -4.38 7.19 -21.27
CA ARG A 110 -4.56 8.63 -21.18
C ARG A 110 -5.96 8.91 -21.74
N VAL A 111 -6.82 9.48 -20.91
CA VAL A 111 -8.00 10.17 -21.41
C VAL A 111 -7.47 11.56 -21.71
N ASP A 112 -7.25 11.83 -22.99
CA ASP A 112 -6.97 13.21 -23.41
C ASP A 112 -8.23 14.01 -23.05
N LEU A 113 -8.07 14.97 -22.14
CA LEU A 113 -9.10 15.94 -21.76
C LEU A 113 -9.12 17.09 -22.76
#